data_AF-A0A935EH45-F1
#
_entry.id   AF-A0A935EH45-F1
#
_cell.length_a   1.000
_cell.length_b   1.000
_cell.length_c   1.000
_cell.angle_alpha   90.00
_cell.angle_beta   90.00
_cell.angle_gamma   90.00
#
_symmetry.space_group_name_H-M   'P 1'
#
loop_
_entity.id
_entity.type
_entity.pdbx_description
1 polymer ?
#
loop_
_entity_poly.entity_id
_entity_poly.type
_entity_poly.pdbx_seq_one_letter_code
_entity_poly.pdbx_strand_id
1 'polypeptide(L)'
;MSNAMAAWYKGEGNANDEFGVNNGSLIGGTTFTSGKVGQAFSFDGGGDGMRAPDHPALNSTTGTWAFWFRTAQTGINSGIVGRHVGSESLNGVTFFLRSDGRLEAFISGGAPGNNVASSNVVNDNTWHHTALTFAQGGQMVLYLDGQQVDTDVTPAFAFAANSPLSVGRMVNGFWSDFVGEVDEIEIFDQAISAAELSAIFDAGSLGTCPIAGTPTPTNTPTATPTSTPVNVPPTAGATAAAVTQAGQTSHAVLVTYVDDVAIDVNSITTGDIIVIGPGGAGSFAAVATMIGYDPPTNGSPIQAVYSFVPPGGNGICRTTVPTQW
;
A
#
# COMPACT_ATOMS: atom_id res chain seq x y z
N MET A 1 -10.93 1.15 7.03
CA MET A 1 -9.77 2.01 6.78
C MET A 1 -10.26 3.44 6.69
N SER A 2 -9.64 4.32 7.48
CA SER A 2 -10.11 5.66 7.81
C SER A 2 -9.97 6.64 6.64
N ASN A 3 -10.80 7.69 6.63
CA ASN A 3 -10.69 8.90 5.81
C ASN A 3 -9.39 9.72 6.10
N ALA A 4 -8.30 9.08 6.53
CA ALA A 4 -7.10 9.72 7.08
C ALA A 4 -5.90 9.72 6.12
N MET A 5 -5.99 9.07 4.95
CA MET A 5 -4.91 9.10 3.98
C MET A 5 -4.86 10.48 3.31
N ALA A 6 -3.76 11.19 3.52
CA ALA A 6 -3.54 12.56 3.07
C ALA A 6 -2.80 12.65 1.73
N ALA A 7 -1.99 11.65 1.39
CA ALA A 7 -1.37 11.50 0.08
C ALA A 7 -0.98 10.04 -0.18
N TRP A 8 -0.96 9.66 -1.45
CA TRP A 8 -0.53 8.32 -1.87
C TRP A 8 0.18 8.35 -3.23
N TYR A 9 1.46 7.96 -3.25
CA TYR A 9 2.28 7.93 -4.47
C TYR A 9 2.65 6.49 -4.82
N LYS A 10 2.02 5.95 -5.86
CA LYS A 10 2.10 4.53 -6.23
C LYS A 10 3.27 4.15 -7.14
N GLY A 11 4.04 5.09 -7.67
CA GLY A 11 5.14 4.75 -8.59
C GLY A 11 4.70 4.22 -9.97
N GLU A 12 3.42 4.38 -10.34
CA GLU A 12 2.83 3.86 -11.59
C GLU A 12 3.17 4.68 -12.84
N GLY A 13 4.46 4.82 -13.14
CA GLY A 13 4.97 5.55 -14.29
C GLY A 13 4.85 7.07 -14.18
N ASN A 14 4.43 7.58 -13.02
CA ASN A 14 4.31 9.01 -12.74
C ASN A 14 4.46 9.30 -11.23
N ALA A 15 4.55 10.59 -10.88
CA ALA A 15 4.67 11.06 -9.50
C ALA A 15 3.37 11.66 -8.94
N ASN A 16 2.22 11.30 -9.51
CA ASN A 16 0.94 11.84 -9.04
C ASN A 16 0.58 11.27 -7.68
N ASP A 17 -0.08 12.10 -6.89
CA ASP A 17 -0.81 11.69 -5.70
C ASP A 17 -2.16 11.09 -6.16
N GLU A 18 -2.56 9.94 -5.63
CA GLU A 18 -3.79 9.24 -6.02
C GLU A 18 -5.04 10.11 -5.80
N PHE A 19 -5.02 10.98 -4.79
CA PHE A 19 -6.13 11.90 -4.52
C PHE A 19 -6.04 13.20 -5.35
N GLY A 20 -4.95 13.38 -6.11
CA GLY A 20 -4.69 14.53 -6.97
C GLY A 20 -4.46 15.84 -6.23
N VAL A 21 -4.26 15.81 -4.90
CA VAL A 21 -4.16 17.00 -4.05
C VAL A 21 -2.73 17.52 -4.00
N ASN A 22 -1.74 16.64 -3.95
CA ASN A 22 -0.34 17.03 -3.81
C ASN A 22 0.60 16.30 -4.80
N ASN A 23 0.36 16.44 -6.10
CA ASN A 23 1.18 15.78 -7.11
C ASN A 23 2.68 16.12 -6.99
N GLY A 24 3.51 15.10 -7.13
CA GLY A 24 4.95 15.19 -7.17
C GLY A 24 5.51 15.50 -8.56
N SER A 25 6.82 15.70 -8.59
CA SER A 25 7.64 15.88 -9.78
C SER A 25 8.89 15.00 -9.68
N LEU A 26 9.31 14.43 -10.80
CA LEU A 26 10.54 13.64 -10.89
C LEU A 26 11.76 14.56 -11.03
N ILE A 27 12.87 14.19 -10.42
CA ILE A 27 14.13 14.93 -10.36
C ILE A 27 15.25 13.99 -10.85
N GLY A 28 16.31 14.56 -11.43
CA GLY A 28 17.58 13.85 -11.62
C GLY A 28 17.63 12.81 -12.75
N GLY A 29 16.48 12.38 -13.26
CA GLY A 29 16.40 11.28 -14.20
C GLY A 29 15.64 10.07 -13.67
N THR A 30 15.03 10.16 -12.48
CA THR A 30 14.25 9.09 -11.84
C THR A 30 13.36 8.36 -12.84
N THR A 31 13.46 7.04 -12.81
CA THR A 31 12.73 6.12 -13.69
C THR A 31 11.78 5.23 -12.89
N PHE A 32 11.16 4.27 -13.57
CA PHE A 32 10.25 3.31 -12.98
C PHE A 32 10.66 1.89 -13.37
N THR A 33 10.46 0.94 -12.45
CA THR A 33 10.73 -0.49 -12.66
C THR A 33 9.64 -1.34 -12.01
N SER A 34 9.73 -2.66 -12.11
CA SER A 34 8.79 -3.56 -11.42
C SER A 34 8.81 -3.31 -9.91
N GLY A 35 7.66 -2.92 -9.37
CA GLY A 35 7.45 -2.62 -7.97
C GLY A 35 7.11 -3.85 -7.13
N LYS A 36 6.81 -3.60 -5.85
CA LYS A 36 6.10 -4.57 -5.01
C LYS A 36 4.66 -4.71 -5.51
N VAL A 37 4.03 -3.59 -5.83
CA VAL A 37 2.73 -3.47 -6.48
C VAL A 37 3.00 -2.76 -7.82
N GLY A 38 2.59 -3.37 -8.93
CA GLY A 38 2.78 -2.80 -10.27
C GLY A 38 4.20 -2.27 -10.53
N GLN A 39 4.35 -0.94 -10.57
CA GLN A 39 5.63 -0.25 -10.78
C GLN A 39 6.06 0.59 -9.57
N ALA A 40 7.37 0.66 -9.34
CA ALA A 40 7.98 1.48 -8.30
C ALA A 40 8.85 2.59 -8.87
N PHE A 41 9.06 3.66 -8.09
CA PHE A 41 10.12 4.62 -8.37
C PHE A 41 11.49 3.92 -8.27
N SER A 42 12.36 4.17 -9.24
CA SER A 42 13.72 3.64 -9.28
C SER A 42 14.72 4.79 -9.25
N PHE A 43 15.59 4.76 -8.25
CA PHE A 43 16.63 5.75 -8.00
C PHE A 43 18.00 5.09 -8.19
N ASP A 44 18.78 5.55 -9.18
CA ASP A 44 20.12 4.99 -9.44
C ASP A 44 21.25 5.74 -8.71
N GLY A 45 20.88 6.81 -7.98
CA GLY A 45 21.79 7.75 -7.36
C GLY A 45 21.91 9.02 -8.21
N GLY A 46 23.05 9.72 -8.13
CA GLY A 46 23.37 10.79 -9.07
C GLY A 46 22.43 12.00 -9.10
N GLY A 47 21.62 12.21 -8.06
CA GLY A 47 20.66 13.30 -7.97
C GLY A 47 19.20 12.94 -8.28
N ASP A 48 18.87 11.65 -8.45
CA ASP A 48 17.51 11.15 -8.63
C ASP A 48 16.60 11.41 -7.43
N GLY A 49 15.33 11.73 -7.67
CA GLY A 49 14.33 11.82 -6.62
C GLY A 49 12.92 12.10 -7.11
N MET A 50 11.96 11.98 -6.20
CA MET A 50 10.62 12.55 -6.37
C MET A 50 10.41 13.66 -5.35
N ARG A 51 9.74 14.74 -5.76
CA ARG A 51 9.40 15.86 -4.89
C ARG A 51 7.97 16.31 -5.07
N ALA A 52 7.19 16.26 -4.00
CA ALA A 52 5.90 16.92 -3.90
C ALA A 52 6.03 18.24 -3.14
N PRO A 53 5.35 19.30 -3.56
CA PRO A 53 5.46 20.60 -2.92
C PRO A 53 4.96 20.56 -1.47
N ASP A 54 5.28 21.61 -0.74
CA ASP A 54 4.72 21.84 0.58
C ASP A 54 3.18 21.92 0.49
N HIS A 55 2.49 21.14 1.33
CA HIS A 55 1.03 21.08 1.32
C HIS A 55 0.45 20.94 2.74
N PRO A 56 -0.59 21.72 3.10
CA PRO A 56 -1.18 21.68 4.44
C PRO A 56 -1.67 20.30 4.90
N ALA A 57 -2.13 19.45 3.98
CA ALA A 57 -2.56 18.09 4.30
C ALA A 57 -1.43 17.22 4.90
N LEU A 58 -0.17 17.59 4.68
CA LEU A 58 0.99 16.86 5.20
C LEU A 58 1.58 17.50 6.47
N ASN A 59 0.92 18.52 7.04
CA ASN A 59 1.40 19.26 8.22
C ASN A 59 1.01 18.63 9.57
N SER A 60 0.36 17.47 9.58
CA SER A 60 -0.10 16.85 10.83
C SER A 60 1.07 16.38 11.69
N THR A 61 1.14 16.83 12.94
CA THR A 61 2.15 16.37 13.93
C THR A 61 1.77 15.05 14.62
N THR A 62 0.68 14.44 14.13
CA THR A 62 0.27 13.06 14.39
C THR A 62 0.07 12.40 13.02
N GLY A 63 0.53 11.18 12.83
CA GLY A 63 0.45 10.57 11.51
C GLY A 63 0.98 9.16 11.44
N THR A 64 0.82 8.59 10.25
CA THR A 64 1.47 7.35 9.84
C THR A 64 2.06 7.54 8.47
N TRP A 65 3.34 7.24 8.31
CA TRP A 65 3.96 7.19 6.98
C TRP A 65 4.38 5.77 6.72
N ALA A 66 3.95 5.19 5.60
CA ALA A 66 4.23 3.81 5.23
C ALA A 66 4.66 3.73 3.76
N PHE A 67 5.52 2.78 3.44
CA PHE A 67 5.95 2.49 2.06
C PHE A 67 6.67 1.16 1.97
N TRP A 68 6.73 0.63 0.76
CA TRP A 68 7.63 -0.46 0.39
C TRP A 68 8.95 0.10 -0.13
N PHE A 69 10.07 -0.56 0.21
CA PHE A 69 11.37 -0.24 -0.36
C PHE A 69 12.20 -1.49 -0.60
N ARG A 70 13.16 -1.38 -1.52
CA ARG A 70 14.18 -2.38 -1.80
C ARG A 70 15.50 -1.68 -2.09
N THR A 71 16.60 -2.22 -1.56
CA THR A 71 17.93 -1.65 -1.81
C THR A 71 19.04 -2.67 -1.57
N ALA A 72 20.16 -2.49 -2.26
CA ALA A 72 21.44 -3.15 -2.00
C ALA A 72 22.53 -2.14 -1.57
N GLN A 73 22.15 -0.90 -1.28
CA GLN A 73 23.08 0.18 -0.93
C GLN A 73 23.77 -0.10 0.41
N THR A 74 25.07 0.23 0.52
CA THR A 74 25.89 -0.04 1.71
C THR A 74 26.78 1.15 2.07
N GLY A 75 27.21 1.23 3.33
CA GLY A 75 28.34 2.07 3.75
C GLY A 75 28.08 3.57 3.81
N ILE A 76 26.84 4.03 3.62
CA ILE A 76 26.48 5.45 3.62
C ILE A 76 25.09 5.69 4.21
N ASN A 77 24.90 6.84 4.87
CA ASN A 77 23.59 7.25 5.36
C ASN A 77 22.81 7.96 4.24
N SER A 78 21.71 7.37 3.80
CA SER A 78 20.93 7.86 2.65
C SER A 78 19.46 8.03 2.96
N GLY A 79 18.91 9.21 2.64
CA GLY A 79 17.52 9.53 2.92
C GLY A 79 16.57 8.87 1.91
N ILE A 80 15.59 8.11 2.40
CA ILE A 80 14.63 7.38 1.56
C ILE A 80 13.39 8.22 1.31
N VAL A 81 12.65 8.56 2.38
CA VAL A 81 11.46 9.43 2.36
C VAL A 81 11.58 10.43 3.50
N GLY A 82 11.35 11.71 3.24
CA GLY A 82 11.46 12.73 4.27
C GLY A 82 10.77 14.03 3.93
N ARG A 83 10.47 14.82 4.95
CA ARG A 83 9.93 16.18 4.78
C ARG A 83 10.62 17.13 5.72
N HIS A 84 11.40 18.03 5.13
CA HIS A 84 12.23 19.00 5.84
C HIS A 84 12.26 20.31 5.07
N VAL A 85 12.60 21.39 5.77
CA VAL A 85 13.04 22.62 5.10
C VAL A 85 14.41 22.35 4.47
N GLY A 86 14.70 22.97 3.34
CA GLY A 86 16.07 23.05 2.82
C GLY A 86 17.03 23.69 3.84
N SER A 87 18.34 23.74 3.52
CA SER A 87 19.42 24.33 4.34
C SER A 87 19.85 23.54 5.60
N GLU A 88 20.18 22.25 5.43
CA GLU A 88 20.76 21.40 6.49
C GLU A 88 19.89 21.28 7.75
N SER A 89 18.60 21.60 7.64
CA SER A 89 17.64 21.43 8.72
C SER A 89 17.19 19.97 8.78
N LEU A 90 17.24 19.42 9.99
CA LEU A 90 16.65 18.12 10.31
C LEU A 90 15.24 18.24 10.89
N ASN A 91 14.67 19.46 10.95
CA ASN A 91 13.31 19.66 11.45
C ASN A 91 12.31 18.96 10.52
N GLY A 92 11.50 18.05 11.06
CA GLY A 92 10.55 17.22 10.32
C GLY A 92 10.73 15.73 10.59
N VAL A 93 10.35 14.91 9.60
CA VAL A 93 10.36 13.44 9.66
C VAL A 93 11.21 12.89 8.52
N THR A 94 12.16 12.01 8.81
CA THR A 94 12.99 11.31 7.80
C THR A 94 12.98 9.81 8.06
N PHE A 95 12.89 9.02 7.00
CA PHE A 95 13.36 7.64 6.94
C PHE A 95 14.67 7.61 6.17
N PHE A 96 15.66 6.91 6.70
CA PHE A 96 16.96 6.79 6.05
C PHE A 96 17.56 5.40 6.24
N LEU A 97 18.31 4.97 5.24
CA LEU A 97 19.18 3.80 5.33
C LEU A 97 20.47 4.22 6.04
N ARG A 98 20.84 3.51 7.10
CA ARG A 98 22.11 3.71 7.79
C ARG A 98 23.25 3.04 7.03
N SER A 99 24.46 3.54 7.24
CA SER A 99 25.69 2.96 6.71
C SER A 99 25.93 1.49 7.09
N ASP A 100 25.35 1.02 8.20
CA ASP A 100 25.37 -0.37 8.65
C ASP A 100 24.24 -1.25 8.05
N GLY A 101 23.45 -0.71 7.11
CA GLY A 101 22.41 -1.43 6.38
C GLY A 101 21.06 -1.51 7.10
N ARG A 102 20.92 -0.88 8.27
CA ARG A 102 19.66 -0.84 9.03
C ARG A 102 18.78 0.33 8.59
N LEU A 103 17.47 0.16 8.73
CA LEU A 103 16.51 1.25 8.56
C LEU A 103 16.45 2.08 9.84
N GLU A 104 16.38 3.40 9.71
CA GLU A 104 16.12 4.30 10.82
C GLU A 104 15.10 5.37 10.42
N ALA A 105 14.24 5.74 11.36
CA ALA A 105 13.36 6.88 11.24
C ALA A 105 13.68 7.90 12.32
N PHE A 106 13.67 9.18 11.95
CA PHE A 106 14.08 10.30 12.77
C PHE A 106 13.03 11.41 12.75
N ILE A 107 12.69 11.95 13.93
CA ILE A 107 11.83 13.12 14.08
C ILE A 107 12.57 14.20 14.87
N SER A 108 12.57 15.44 14.40
CA SER A 108 13.12 16.58 15.15
C SER A 108 12.34 17.86 14.97
N GLY A 109 12.35 18.71 16.00
CA GLY A 109 11.86 20.09 15.98
C GLY A 109 12.96 21.16 15.97
N GLY A 110 14.23 20.80 15.76
CA GLY A 110 15.35 21.76 15.84
C GLY A 110 16.57 21.32 16.67
N ALA A 111 16.77 20.01 16.82
CA ALA A 111 17.86 19.32 17.54
C ALA A 111 17.94 19.51 19.08
N PRO A 112 18.20 18.43 19.85
CA PRO A 112 18.29 17.03 19.40
C PRO A 112 16.91 16.49 18.98
N GLY A 113 16.90 15.57 18.01
CA GLY A 113 15.70 14.80 17.66
C GLY A 113 15.72 13.42 18.31
N ASN A 114 14.67 12.64 18.03
CA ASN A 114 14.56 11.25 18.47
C ASN A 114 14.58 10.33 17.25
N ASN A 115 15.09 9.12 17.45
CA ASN A 115 15.23 8.13 16.40
C ASN A 115 14.77 6.75 16.88
N VAL A 116 14.28 5.96 15.94
CA VAL A 116 13.89 4.57 16.11
C VAL A 116 14.48 3.77 14.96
N ALA A 117 15.03 2.59 15.23
CA ALA A 117 15.80 1.84 14.23
C ALA A 117 15.46 0.35 14.18
N SER A 118 15.59 -0.25 13.00
CA SER A 118 15.52 -1.70 12.87
C SER A 118 16.74 -2.36 13.53
N SER A 119 16.53 -3.52 14.15
CA SER A 119 17.61 -4.38 14.64
C SER A 119 18.26 -5.19 13.51
N ASN A 120 17.47 -5.53 12.50
CA ASN A 120 17.88 -6.26 11.31
C ASN A 120 18.38 -5.30 10.22
N VAL A 121 19.35 -5.76 9.43
CA VAL A 121 19.73 -5.12 8.17
C VAL A 121 18.62 -5.35 7.13
N VAL A 122 18.42 -4.37 6.25
CA VAL A 122 17.31 -4.32 5.27
C VAL A 122 17.81 -4.05 3.84
N ASN A 123 19.12 -4.03 3.64
CA ASN A 123 19.77 -3.80 2.35
C ASN A 123 20.17 -5.11 1.67
N ASP A 124 19.30 -6.12 1.77
CA ASP A 124 19.48 -7.47 1.22
C ASP A 124 18.93 -7.62 -0.22
N ASN A 125 18.53 -6.51 -0.83
CA ASN A 125 17.88 -6.44 -2.13
C ASN A 125 16.53 -7.18 -2.20
N THR A 126 15.82 -7.29 -1.08
CA THR A 126 14.44 -7.77 -1.02
C THR A 126 13.47 -6.63 -0.68
N TRP A 127 12.18 -6.84 -0.97
CA TRP A 127 11.14 -5.86 -0.66
C TRP A 127 10.78 -5.92 0.81
N HIS A 128 11.00 -4.81 1.52
CA HIS A 128 10.55 -4.60 2.88
C HIS A 128 9.44 -3.55 2.93
N HIS A 129 8.50 -3.74 3.85
CA HIS A 129 7.50 -2.71 4.16
C HIS A 129 7.88 -2.03 5.47
N THR A 130 7.87 -0.71 5.50
CA THR A 130 8.06 0.04 6.75
C THR A 130 6.90 0.98 6.99
N ALA A 131 6.63 1.23 8.27
CA ALA A 131 5.78 2.32 8.68
C ALA A 131 6.29 2.99 9.96
N LEU A 132 6.07 4.29 10.08
CA LEU A 132 6.27 5.05 11.30
C LEU A 132 4.93 5.66 11.71
N THR A 133 4.40 5.24 12.86
CA THR A 133 3.32 5.99 13.52
C THR A 133 3.95 6.99 14.47
N PHE A 134 3.35 8.17 14.61
CA PHE A 134 3.83 9.18 15.54
C PHE A 134 2.69 10.08 16.02
N ALA A 135 2.83 10.60 17.23
CA ALA A 135 1.94 11.61 17.78
C ALA A 135 2.74 12.53 18.70
N GLN A 136 2.84 13.82 18.38
CA GLN A 136 3.59 14.79 19.17
C GLN A 136 3.20 14.74 20.67
N GLY A 137 4.20 14.58 21.55
CA GLY A 137 3.97 14.42 23.00
C GLY A 137 3.49 13.02 23.41
N GLY A 138 3.31 12.12 22.44
CA GLY A 138 3.06 10.68 22.61
C GLY A 138 4.28 9.86 22.17
N GLN A 139 4.03 8.75 21.46
CA GLN A 139 5.07 7.81 21.01
C GLN A 139 5.21 7.82 19.49
N MET A 140 6.46 7.64 19.03
CA MET A 140 6.77 7.23 17.67
C MET A 140 7.12 5.75 17.67
N VAL A 141 6.54 4.99 16.74
CA VAL A 141 6.69 3.53 16.69
C VAL A 141 7.07 3.13 15.28
N LEU A 142 8.22 2.46 15.13
CA LEU A 142 8.68 1.92 13.86
C LEU A 142 8.17 0.50 13.68
N TYR A 143 7.61 0.26 12.52
CA TYR A 143 7.20 -1.04 12.04
C TYR A 143 8.06 -1.43 10.83
N LEU A 144 8.45 -2.70 10.79
CA LEU A 144 9.14 -3.33 9.67
C LEU A 144 8.47 -4.69 9.42
N ASP A 145 8.07 -4.93 8.18
CA ASP A 145 7.43 -6.16 7.71
C ASP A 145 6.23 -6.57 8.59
N GLY A 146 5.38 -5.56 8.89
CA GLY A 146 4.15 -5.72 9.67
C GLY A 146 4.35 -5.82 11.19
N GLN A 147 5.60 -5.84 11.68
CA GLN A 147 5.90 -5.98 13.11
C GLN A 147 6.50 -4.70 13.69
N GLN A 148 6.13 -4.35 14.92
CA GLN A 148 6.80 -3.28 15.66
C GLN A 148 8.24 -3.70 15.96
N VAL A 149 9.22 -2.87 15.63
CA VAL A 149 10.65 -3.14 15.83
C VAL A 149 11.31 -2.22 16.85
N ASP A 150 10.81 -0.99 17.01
CA ASP A 150 11.36 -0.02 17.95
C ASP A 150 10.34 1.09 18.28
N THR A 151 10.54 1.79 19.39
CA THR A 151 9.68 2.88 19.83
C THR A 151 10.43 3.90 20.67
N ASP A 152 10.04 5.17 20.55
CA ASP A 152 10.54 6.26 21.40
C ASP A 152 9.44 7.31 21.60
N VAL A 153 9.71 8.33 22.42
CA VAL A 153 8.84 9.50 22.57
C VAL A 153 8.91 10.34 21.29
N THR A 154 7.75 10.75 20.76
CA THR A 154 7.73 11.75 19.68
C THR A 154 8.06 13.13 20.25
N PRO A 155 9.16 13.78 19.81
CA PRO A 155 9.52 15.09 20.31
C PRO A 155 8.51 16.15 19.87
N ALA A 156 8.59 17.33 20.47
CA ALA A 156 7.90 18.48 19.92
C ALA A 156 8.52 18.87 18.57
N PHE A 157 7.73 18.88 17.50
CA PHE A 157 8.15 19.35 16.19
C PHE A 157 7.00 20.04 15.46
N ALA A 158 7.33 20.74 14.38
CA ALA A 158 6.34 21.27 13.46
C ALA A 158 6.95 21.25 12.06
N PHE A 159 6.15 20.89 11.07
CA PHE A 159 6.57 21.06 9.70
C PHE A 159 6.61 22.55 9.37
N ALA A 160 7.79 23.04 9.06
CA ALA A 160 7.98 24.43 8.68
C ALA A 160 7.46 24.68 7.26
N ALA A 161 7.06 25.92 6.98
CA ALA A 161 6.63 26.33 5.65
C ALA A 161 7.72 26.06 4.60
N ASN A 162 7.30 25.69 3.39
CA ASN A 162 8.18 25.31 2.29
C ASN A 162 9.00 24.03 2.58
N SER A 163 8.44 23.09 3.35
CA SER A 163 9.01 21.75 3.52
C SER A 163 8.38 20.80 2.48
N PRO A 164 9.01 20.55 1.32
CA PRO A 164 8.48 19.59 0.36
C PRO A 164 8.65 18.16 0.88
N LEU A 165 7.76 17.26 0.48
CA LEU A 165 8.01 15.83 0.58
C LEU A 165 9.11 15.47 -0.42
N SER A 166 10.15 14.79 0.05
CA SER A 166 11.30 14.35 -0.74
C SER A 166 11.42 12.84 -0.66
N VAL A 167 11.66 12.21 -1.80
CA VAL A 167 11.89 10.77 -1.93
C VAL A 167 13.14 10.55 -2.76
N GLY A 168 14.02 9.66 -2.34
CA GLY A 168 15.29 9.37 -3.02
C GLY A 168 16.38 10.42 -2.80
N ARG A 169 16.00 11.70 -2.75
CA ARG A 169 16.91 12.84 -2.57
C ARG A 169 16.33 13.94 -1.69
N MET A 170 16.91 14.08 -0.51
CA MET A 170 16.46 15.04 0.50
C MET A 170 16.83 16.48 0.11
N VAL A 171 15.90 17.41 0.30
CA VAL A 171 16.10 18.84 0.02
C VAL A 171 17.11 19.52 0.95
N ASN A 172 17.35 18.95 2.13
CA ASN A 172 18.21 19.56 3.13
C ASN A 172 19.71 19.43 2.81
N GLY A 173 20.12 18.53 1.91
CA GLY A 173 21.51 18.31 1.52
C GLY A 173 22.33 17.46 2.51
N PHE A 174 21.77 17.17 3.68
CA PHE A 174 22.44 16.45 4.76
C PHE A 174 22.63 14.96 4.45
N TRP A 175 21.61 14.35 3.82
CA TRP A 175 21.57 12.94 3.53
C TRP A 175 22.14 12.67 2.14
N SER A 176 22.86 11.55 1.98
CA SER A 176 23.24 11.09 0.65
C SER A 176 22.02 10.62 -0.14
N ASP A 177 22.13 10.63 -1.46
CA ASP A 177 21.08 10.10 -2.34
C ASP A 177 20.88 8.61 -2.05
N PHE A 178 19.62 8.18 -2.07
CA PHE A 178 19.24 6.78 -1.95
C PHE A 178 19.33 6.09 -3.30
N VAL A 179 19.85 4.86 -3.29
CA VAL A 179 19.94 3.98 -4.46
C VAL A 179 19.07 2.76 -4.17
N GLY A 180 18.05 2.55 -4.98
CA GLY A 180 17.08 1.48 -4.78
C GLY A 180 15.71 1.84 -5.33
N GLU A 181 14.69 1.12 -4.86
CA GLU A 181 13.31 1.32 -5.26
C GLU A 181 12.42 1.66 -4.08
N VAL A 182 11.43 2.53 -4.32
CA VAL A 182 10.39 2.89 -3.35
C VAL A 182 9.04 2.79 -4.03
N ASP A 183 8.08 2.20 -3.34
CA ASP A 183 6.75 1.88 -3.85
C ASP A 183 5.68 2.15 -2.79
N GLU A 184 4.46 2.45 -3.24
CA GLU A 184 3.27 2.62 -2.37
C GLU A 184 3.51 3.58 -1.20
N ILE A 185 3.91 4.83 -1.49
CA ILE A 185 4.17 5.83 -0.44
C ILE A 185 2.86 6.38 0.09
N GLU A 186 2.43 5.87 1.24
CA GLU A 186 1.18 6.20 1.91
C GLU A 186 1.44 7.15 3.09
N ILE A 187 0.78 8.31 3.09
CA ILE A 187 0.87 9.28 4.18
C ILE A 187 -0.52 9.46 4.78
N PHE A 188 -0.63 9.19 6.07
CA PHE A 188 -1.84 9.38 6.87
C PHE A 188 -1.66 10.55 7.84
N ASP A 189 -2.71 11.37 8.00
CA ASP A 189 -2.77 12.48 8.96
C ASP A 189 -3.14 12.04 10.39
N GLN A 190 -3.25 10.72 10.60
CA GLN A 190 -3.51 10.07 11.88
C GLN A 190 -2.57 8.89 12.11
N ALA A 191 -2.35 8.56 13.38
CA ALA A 191 -1.72 7.31 13.77
C ALA A 191 -2.75 6.17 13.58
N ILE A 192 -2.53 5.30 12.60
CA ILE A 192 -3.38 4.13 12.34
C ILE A 192 -2.93 2.95 13.22
N SER A 193 -3.81 1.97 13.38
CA SER A 193 -3.54 0.85 14.27
C SER A 193 -2.51 -0.13 13.72
N ALA A 194 -1.84 -0.88 14.62
CA ALA A 194 -0.94 -1.96 14.22
C ALA A 194 -1.64 -3.03 13.36
N ALA A 195 -2.94 -3.26 13.58
CA ALA A 195 -3.73 -4.19 12.78
C ALA A 195 -3.96 -3.68 11.34
N GLU A 196 -4.20 -2.38 11.17
CA GLU A 196 -4.29 -1.76 9.85
C GLU A 196 -2.95 -1.82 9.12
N LEU A 197 -1.83 -1.55 9.82
CA LEU A 197 -0.49 -1.69 9.24
C LEU A 197 -0.14 -3.13 8.85
N SER A 198 -0.52 -4.11 9.67
CA SER A 198 -0.38 -5.52 9.31
C SER A 198 -1.19 -5.83 8.05
N ALA A 199 -2.41 -5.33 7.94
CA ALA A 199 -3.25 -5.56 6.76
C ALA A 199 -2.66 -4.93 5.48
N ILE A 200 -2.06 -3.74 5.58
CA ILE A 200 -1.34 -3.10 4.46
C ILE A 200 -0.15 -3.97 4.02
N PHE A 201 0.64 -4.44 4.99
CA PHE A 201 1.76 -5.34 4.71
C PHE A 201 1.30 -6.67 4.07
N ASP A 202 0.28 -7.31 4.65
CA ASP A 202 -0.26 -8.60 4.24
C ASP A 202 -0.91 -8.55 2.85
N ALA A 203 -1.38 -7.37 2.41
CA ALA A 203 -1.84 -7.16 1.04
C ALA A 203 -0.72 -7.43 0.02
N GLY A 204 0.54 -7.17 0.40
CA GLY A 204 1.72 -7.51 -0.40
C GLY A 204 1.62 -6.97 -1.81
N SER A 205 1.80 -7.85 -2.82
CA SER A 205 1.74 -7.47 -4.22
C SER A 205 0.32 -7.23 -4.77
N LEU A 206 -0.72 -7.47 -3.97
CA LEU A 206 -2.09 -7.10 -4.34
C LEU A 206 -2.32 -5.60 -4.16
N GLY A 207 -1.50 -4.94 -3.34
CA GLY A 207 -1.63 -3.53 -3.01
C GLY A 207 -2.84 -3.23 -2.13
N THR A 208 -2.92 -2.00 -1.67
CA THR A 208 -4.10 -1.49 -0.96
C THR A 208 -5.12 -1.02 -2.01
N CYS A 209 -6.41 -1.26 -1.75
CA CYS A 209 -7.46 -0.63 -2.54
C CYS A 209 -7.83 0.67 -1.83
N PRO A 210 -8.02 1.82 -2.53
CA PRO A 210 -8.59 3.01 -1.91
C PRO A 210 -10.04 2.70 -1.52
N ILE A 211 -10.24 2.21 -0.30
CA ILE A 211 -11.57 1.95 0.24
C ILE A 211 -12.13 3.33 0.63
N ALA A 212 -13.17 3.79 -0.07
CA ALA A 212 -13.99 4.90 0.40
C ALA A 212 -14.40 4.62 1.86
N GLY A 213 -14.13 5.58 2.74
CA GLY A 213 -14.05 5.41 4.19
C GLY A 213 -15.04 4.39 4.77
N THR A 214 -14.50 3.44 5.53
CA THR A 214 -15.33 2.64 6.44
C THR A 214 -15.99 3.61 7.43
N PRO A 215 -17.32 3.55 7.65
CA PRO A 215 -17.98 4.48 8.55
C PRO A 215 -17.31 4.44 9.92
N THR A 216 -16.97 5.62 10.43
CA THR A 216 -16.46 5.85 11.78
C THR A 216 -17.28 5.04 12.79
N PRO A 217 -16.67 4.33 13.76
CA PRO A 217 -17.43 3.68 14.81
C PRO A 217 -18.22 4.74 15.57
N THR A 218 -19.54 4.74 15.35
CA THR A 218 -20.48 5.57 16.09
C THR A 218 -20.34 5.24 17.58
N ASN A 219 -20.06 6.26 18.41
CA ASN A 219 -20.03 6.12 19.86
C ASN A 219 -21.26 5.33 20.34
N THR A 220 -21.03 4.22 21.06
CA THR A 220 -22.09 3.40 21.66
C THR A 220 -22.97 4.27 22.57
N PRO A 221 -24.24 4.54 22.22
CA PRO A 221 -25.15 5.22 23.12
C PRO A 221 -25.68 4.24 24.16
N THR A 222 -25.69 4.66 25.43
CA THR A 222 -26.38 4.00 26.53
C THR A 222 -27.85 3.73 26.16
N ALA A 223 -28.31 2.49 26.36
CA ALA A 223 -29.55 1.96 25.83
C ALA A 223 -30.85 2.60 26.40
N THR A 224 -31.82 2.91 25.52
CA THR A 224 -33.29 2.69 25.67
C THR A 224 -33.99 2.88 24.29
N PRO A 225 -35.21 2.37 24.00
CA PRO A 225 -35.45 1.29 23.04
C PRO A 225 -36.21 1.68 21.74
N THR A 226 -36.21 0.71 20.82
CA THR A 226 -37.13 0.47 19.68
C THR A 226 -36.64 0.92 18.29
N SER A 227 -36.66 -0.07 17.40
CA SER A 227 -35.88 -0.26 16.17
C SER A 227 -36.40 0.45 14.91
N THR A 228 -35.48 0.98 14.12
CA THR A 228 -35.56 0.95 12.65
C THR A 228 -34.46 0.03 12.13
N PRO A 229 -34.69 -0.80 11.10
CA PRO A 229 -33.67 -1.72 10.59
C PRO A 229 -32.51 -0.92 9.97
N VAL A 230 -31.30 -1.21 10.44
CA VAL A 230 -30.05 -0.67 9.87
C VAL A 230 -29.64 -1.62 8.75
N ASN A 231 -29.59 -1.11 7.53
CA ASN A 231 -29.11 -1.84 6.35
C ASN A 231 -27.66 -2.33 6.57
N VAL A 232 -27.46 -3.64 6.59
CA VAL A 232 -26.15 -4.27 6.71
C VAL A 232 -25.52 -4.34 5.32
N PRO A 233 -24.24 -3.97 5.12
CA PRO A 233 -23.61 -4.07 3.80
C PRO A 233 -23.66 -5.50 3.24
N PRO A 234 -23.84 -5.67 1.91
CA PRO A 234 -23.90 -7.00 1.30
C PRO A 234 -22.56 -7.73 1.42
N THR A 235 -22.62 -9.04 1.53
CA THR A 235 -21.47 -9.95 1.61
C THR A 235 -21.46 -10.92 0.43
N ALA A 236 -20.27 -11.36 0.01
CA ALA A 236 -20.10 -12.32 -1.08
C ALA A 236 -19.13 -13.45 -0.66
N GLY A 237 -19.49 -14.69 -1.00
CA GLY A 237 -18.65 -15.86 -0.78
C GLY A 237 -18.55 -16.71 -2.05
N ALA A 238 -17.33 -17.02 -2.49
CA ALA A 238 -17.08 -17.79 -3.70
C ALA A 238 -16.63 -19.22 -3.38
N THR A 239 -17.08 -20.18 -4.18
CA THR A 239 -16.61 -21.57 -4.17
C THR A 239 -16.35 -22.02 -5.60
N ALA A 240 -15.23 -22.73 -5.79
CA ALA A 240 -14.85 -23.31 -7.07
C ALA A 240 -14.30 -24.72 -6.86
N ALA A 241 -14.64 -25.64 -7.75
CA ALA A 241 -14.01 -26.95 -7.77
C ALA A 241 -12.57 -26.84 -8.28
N ALA A 242 -11.68 -27.75 -7.86
CA ALA A 242 -10.34 -27.83 -8.42
C ALA A 242 -10.40 -28.17 -9.92
N VAL A 243 -9.54 -27.52 -10.72
CA VAL A 243 -9.34 -27.90 -12.13
C VAL A 243 -8.45 -29.13 -12.16
N THR A 244 -9.02 -30.31 -12.38
CA THR A 244 -8.33 -31.61 -12.27
C THR A 244 -7.91 -32.23 -13.61
N GLN A 245 -8.30 -31.63 -14.74
CA GLN A 245 -7.94 -32.10 -16.09
C GLN A 245 -7.39 -30.97 -16.95
N ALA A 246 -6.30 -31.26 -17.66
CA ALA A 246 -5.72 -30.34 -18.65
C ALA A 246 -6.58 -30.24 -19.91
N GLY A 247 -6.61 -29.07 -20.55
CA GLY A 247 -7.31 -28.85 -21.83
C GLY A 247 -8.79 -28.44 -21.70
N GLN A 248 -9.28 -28.16 -20.50
CA GLN A 248 -10.63 -27.60 -20.34
C GLN A 248 -10.74 -26.21 -20.98
N THR A 249 -11.83 -25.98 -21.70
CA THR A 249 -12.10 -24.70 -22.37
C THR A 249 -13.04 -23.80 -21.55
N SER A 250 -13.59 -24.29 -20.44
CA SER A 250 -14.42 -23.52 -19.51
C SER A 250 -14.48 -24.21 -18.15
N HIS A 251 -14.46 -23.44 -17.07
CA HIS A 251 -14.66 -23.90 -15.70
C HIS A 251 -15.52 -22.90 -14.93
N ALA A 252 -16.35 -23.40 -14.01
CA ALA A 252 -17.35 -22.59 -13.31
C ALA A 252 -16.92 -22.18 -11.89
N VAL A 253 -17.33 -20.98 -11.48
CA VAL A 253 -17.21 -20.44 -10.12
C VAL A 253 -18.61 -20.08 -9.64
N LEU A 254 -19.00 -20.56 -8.47
CA LEU A 254 -20.26 -20.21 -7.83
C LEU A 254 -20.03 -19.16 -6.75
N VAL A 255 -20.73 -18.03 -6.84
CA VAL A 255 -20.66 -16.93 -5.87
C VAL A 255 -22.02 -16.75 -5.23
N THR A 256 -22.08 -16.73 -3.91
CA THR A 256 -23.30 -16.43 -3.15
C THR A 256 -23.20 -15.02 -2.58
N TYR A 257 -24.13 -14.15 -2.99
CA TYR A 257 -24.30 -12.80 -2.45
C TYR A 257 -25.44 -12.79 -1.43
N VAL A 258 -25.21 -12.14 -0.29
CA VAL A 258 -26.18 -12.06 0.82
C VAL A 258 -26.25 -10.63 1.34
N ASP A 259 -27.46 -10.12 1.45
CA ASP A 259 -27.82 -8.81 2.01
C ASP A 259 -29.00 -8.95 2.97
N ASP A 260 -29.17 -8.02 3.91
CA ASP A 260 -30.32 -8.04 4.82
C ASP A 260 -31.60 -7.45 4.22
N VAL A 261 -31.50 -6.72 3.10
CA VAL A 261 -32.63 -6.17 2.34
C VAL A 261 -32.79 -6.89 1.01
N ALA A 262 -31.89 -6.68 0.06
CA ALA A 262 -31.88 -7.33 -1.25
C ALA A 262 -30.61 -6.97 -2.02
N ILE A 263 -30.09 -7.94 -2.78
CA ILE A 263 -29.11 -7.70 -3.83
C ILE A 263 -29.85 -7.23 -5.09
N ASP A 264 -29.40 -6.14 -5.70
CA ASP A 264 -29.81 -5.76 -7.06
C ASP A 264 -29.10 -6.66 -8.06
N VAL A 265 -29.84 -7.56 -8.71
CA VAL A 265 -29.24 -8.52 -9.63
C VAL A 265 -28.63 -7.87 -10.87
N ASN A 266 -29.02 -6.64 -11.20
CA ASN A 266 -28.42 -5.90 -12.32
C ASN A 266 -27.04 -5.33 -11.99
N SER A 267 -26.67 -5.30 -10.71
CA SER A 267 -25.33 -4.91 -10.28
C SER A 267 -24.31 -6.04 -10.37
N ILE A 268 -24.77 -7.29 -10.57
CA ILE A 268 -23.92 -8.47 -10.76
C ILE A 268 -23.53 -8.57 -12.24
N THR A 269 -22.24 -8.33 -12.54
CA THR A 269 -21.77 -8.19 -13.92
C THR A 269 -20.50 -8.97 -14.21
N THR A 270 -20.18 -9.12 -15.51
CA THR A 270 -18.85 -9.61 -15.91
C THR A 270 -17.81 -8.58 -15.51
N GLY A 271 -16.77 -9.00 -14.78
CA GLY A 271 -15.77 -8.10 -14.21
C GLY A 271 -15.70 -8.16 -12.68
N ASP A 272 -16.79 -8.58 -12.02
CA ASP A 272 -16.87 -8.66 -10.56
C ASP A 272 -15.91 -9.69 -9.96
N ILE A 273 -15.51 -10.69 -10.75
CA ILE A 273 -14.68 -11.82 -10.32
C ILE A 273 -13.43 -11.93 -11.18
N ILE A 274 -12.27 -11.94 -10.52
CA ILE A 274 -10.98 -12.30 -11.09
C ILE A 274 -10.57 -13.65 -10.51
N VAL A 275 -10.25 -14.61 -11.38
CA VAL A 275 -9.75 -15.93 -10.98
C VAL A 275 -8.23 -15.93 -11.01
N ILE A 276 -7.62 -16.29 -9.89
CA ILE A 276 -6.15 -16.31 -9.72
C ILE A 276 -5.67 -17.75 -9.56
N GLY A 277 -4.63 -18.13 -10.29
CA GLY A 277 -4.01 -19.45 -10.21
C GLY A 277 -3.23 -19.70 -8.91
N PRO A 278 -2.86 -20.96 -8.61
CA PRO A 278 -2.18 -21.35 -7.37
C PRO A 278 -0.77 -20.75 -7.18
N GLY A 279 -0.18 -20.11 -8.20
CA GLY A 279 1.07 -19.34 -8.09
C GLY A 279 0.86 -17.83 -7.90
N GLY A 280 -0.37 -17.38 -7.58
CA GLY A 280 -0.73 -15.97 -7.47
C GLY A 280 -0.92 -15.29 -8.84
N ALA A 281 -1.17 -13.98 -8.82
CA ALA A 281 -1.52 -13.18 -10.00
C ALA A 281 -0.44 -13.19 -11.11
N GLY A 282 0.82 -13.50 -10.76
CA GLY A 282 1.92 -13.64 -11.72
C GLY A 282 1.95 -14.96 -12.51
N SER A 283 1.09 -15.93 -12.18
CA SER A 283 1.06 -17.25 -12.83
C SER A 283 -0.13 -17.46 -13.77
N PHE A 284 -1.30 -16.94 -13.38
CA PHE A 284 -2.53 -16.92 -14.17
C PHE A 284 -3.55 -15.99 -13.49
N ALA A 285 -4.11 -15.05 -14.25
CA ALA A 285 -5.23 -14.22 -13.85
C ALA A 285 -6.21 -14.11 -15.03
N ALA A 286 -7.50 -14.34 -14.78
CA ALA A 286 -8.54 -14.18 -15.79
C ALA A 286 -9.80 -13.57 -15.20
N VAL A 287 -10.38 -12.60 -15.91
CA VAL A 287 -11.72 -12.09 -15.59
C VAL A 287 -12.75 -13.17 -15.90
N ALA A 288 -13.57 -13.53 -14.93
CA ALA A 288 -14.63 -14.50 -15.13
C ALA A 288 -15.84 -13.84 -15.82
N THR A 289 -16.37 -14.51 -16.83
CA THR A 289 -17.58 -14.10 -17.55
C THR A 289 -18.82 -14.58 -16.79
N MET A 290 -19.73 -13.67 -16.48
CA MET A 290 -20.99 -13.99 -15.82
C MET A 290 -21.87 -14.81 -16.77
N ILE A 291 -22.34 -15.98 -16.27
CA ILE A 291 -23.22 -16.90 -17.02
C ILE A 291 -24.68 -16.60 -16.69
N GLY A 292 -24.97 -16.36 -15.41
CA GLY A 292 -26.30 -16.07 -14.91
C GLY A 292 -26.37 -16.12 -13.39
N TYR A 293 -27.55 -15.83 -12.86
CA TYR A 293 -27.83 -15.85 -11.42
C TYR A 293 -29.25 -16.36 -11.14
N ASP A 294 -29.46 -16.88 -9.94
CA ASP A 294 -30.73 -17.40 -9.44
C ASP A 294 -30.95 -16.92 -8.00
N PRO A 295 -32.12 -16.35 -7.64
CA PRO A 295 -33.26 -15.99 -8.50
C PRO A 295 -32.96 -14.85 -9.50
N PRO A 296 -33.73 -14.74 -10.61
CA PRO A 296 -33.50 -13.74 -11.66
C PRO A 296 -34.00 -12.32 -11.30
N THR A 297 -34.35 -12.07 -10.04
CA THR A 297 -34.93 -10.83 -9.54
C THR A 297 -34.26 -10.43 -8.25
N ASN A 298 -34.29 -9.14 -7.91
CA ASN A 298 -33.71 -8.61 -6.68
C ASN A 298 -34.18 -9.40 -5.45
N GLY A 299 -33.23 -9.78 -4.59
CA GLY A 299 -33.49 -10.64 -3.44
C GLY A 299 -32.22 -11.00 -2.70
N SER A 300 -32.35 -11.81 -1.65
CA SER A 300 -31.21 -12.30 -0.88
C SER A 300 -31.57 -13.68 -0.31
N PRO A 301 -30.73 -14.72 -0.50
CA PRO A 301 -29.46 -14.70 -1.22
C PRO A 301 -29.63 -14.71 -2.76
N ILE A 302 -28.60 -14.25 -3.48
CA ILE A 302 -28.46 -14.46 -4.94
C ILE A 302 -27.26 -15.37 -5.18
N GLN A 303 -27.44 -16.43 -5.96
CA GLN A 303 -26.37 -17.29 -6.43
C GLN A 303 -26.01 -16.95 -7.87
N ALA A 304 -24.80 -16.47 -8.12
CA ALA A 304 -24.29 -16.17 -9.45
C ALA A 304 -23.27 -17.21 -9.89
N VAL A 305 -23.37 -17.63 -11.15
CA VAL A 305 -22.43 -18.54 -11.79
C VAL A 305 -21.59 -17.76 -12.79
N TYR A 306 -20.27 -17.85 -12.63
CA TYR A 306 -19.29 -17.29 -13.54
C TYR A 306 -18.51 -18.41 -14.23
N SER A 307 -17.98 -18.13 -15.43
CA SER A 307 -17.09 -19.03 -16.17
C SER A 307 -15.76 -18.37 -16.49
N PHE A 308 -14.70 -19.16 -16.54
CA PHE A 308 -13.40 -18.72 -17.06
C PHE A 308 -12.75 -19.84 -17.86
N VAL A 309 -11.75 -19.50 -18.68
CA VAL A 309 -10.93 -20.47 -19.42
C VAL A 309 -9.67 -20.78 -18.61
N PRO A 310 -9.47 -22.01 -18.11
CA PRO A 310 -8.26 -22.36 -17.39
C PRO A 310 -6.99 -22.25 -18.26
N PRO A 311 -5.80 -22.05 -17.65
CA PRO A 311 -4.54 -22.05 -18.38
C PRO A 311 -4.34 -23.42 -19.05
N GLY A 312 -4.28 -23.43 -20.39
CA GLY A 312 -4.18 -24.63 -21.21
C GLY A 312 -5.39 -24.94 -22.12
N GLY A 313 -6.44 -24.12 -22.15
CA GLY A 313 -7.55 -24.28 -23.09
C GLY A 313 -7.16 -23.96 -24.53
N ASN A 314 -7.24 -24.95 -25.45
CA ASN A 314 -7.02 -24.96 -26.92
C ASN A 314 -5.88 -24.10 -27.54
N GLY A 315 -5.08 -23.40 -26.74
CA GLY A 315 -3.90 -22.66 -27.14
C GLY A 315 -2.71 -23.61 -27.16
N ILE A 316 -2.14 -23.81 -28.35
CA ILE A 316 -1.02 -24.69 -28.61
C ILE A 316 0.18 -24.27 -27.74
N CYS A 317 0.45 -25.00 -26.66
CA CYS A 317 1.64 -24.81 -25.86
C CYS A 317 2.82 -25.54 -26.55
N ARG A 318 3.68 -24.80 -27.24
CA ARG A 318 4.98 -25.31 -27.70
C ARG A 318 5.94 -25.24 -26.52
N THR A 319 6.25 -26.40 -25.93
CA THR A 319 7.40 -26.56 -25.05
C THR A 319 8.66 -26.67 -25.90
N THR A 320 9.55 -25.68 -25.82
CA THR A 320 10.98 -25.90 -26.12
C THR A 320 11.73 -25.85 -24.80
N VAL A 321 12.16 -27.02 -24.34
CA VAL A 321 13.16 -27.17 -23.28
C VAL A 321 14.53 -27.10 -23.95
N PRO A 322 15.43 -26.20 -23.56
CA PRO A 322 16.86 -26.44 -23.69
C PRO A 322 17.34 -27.04 -22.37
N THR A 323 17.68 -28.32 -22.43
CA THR A 323 18.68 -28.93 -21.55
C THR A 323 19.94 -28.08 -21.56
N GLN A 324 20.53 -27.80 -20.39
CA GLN A 324 21.98 -27.94 -20.15
C GLN A 324 22.23 -28.07 -18.63
N TRP A 325 23.33 -28.76 -18.34
CA TRP A 325 23.68 -29.57 -17.17
C TRP A 325 23.83 -28.85 -15.84
#